data_AF-A0A849U0J3-F1
#
_entry.id   AF-A0A849U0J3-F1
#
_cell.length_a   1.000
_cell.length_b   1.000
_cell.length_c   1.000
_cell.angle_alpha   90.00
_cell.angle_beta   90.00
_cell.angle_gamma   90.00
#
_symmetry.space_group_name_H-M   'P 1'
#
loop_
_entity.id
_entity.type
_entity.pdbx_description
1 polymer ?
#
loop_
_entity_poly.entity_id
_entity_poly.type
_entity_poly.pdbx_seq_one_letter_code
_entity_poly.pdbx_strand_id
1 'polypeptide(L)'
;MTKYNHVQKQCEIEWETRTAYLNAQAGYSRIASTACDVEARVKARDGQQRGYKLGAATIVTLLESKKDLLKFRLAHARYDCIRSLVALRVLVGTLTRTDLGEFNSWMARSCGLSIGTCQTWMSHQDPVRAQPSKRHVNAY
;
A
#
# COMPACT_ATOMS: atom_id res chain seq x y z
N MET A 1 -1.71 43.67 -15.12
CA MET A 1 -2.25 42.47 -14.43
C MET A 1 -1.94 41.16 -15.17
N THR A 2 -2.22 41.04 -16.46
CA THR A 2 -2.17 39.76 -17.21
C THR A 2 -0.78 39.12 -17.33
N LYS A 3 0.29 39.92 -17.53
CA LYS A 3 1.67 39.41 -17.64
C LYS A 3 2.12 38.63 -16.40
N TYR A 4 1.72 39.06 -15.21
CA TYR A 4 2.11 38.41 -13.95
C TYR A 4 1.48 37.01 -13.81
N ASN A 5 0.21 36.87 -14.19
CA ASN A 5 -0.52 35.61 -14.06
C ASN A 5 0.09 34.48 -14.91
N HIS A 6 0.62 34.80 -16.10
CA HIS A 6 1.27 33.78 -16.93
C HIS A 6 2.57 33.31 -16.29
N VAL A 7 3.41 34.22 -15.80
CA VAL A 7 4.69 33.88 -15.15
C VAL A 7 4.47 33.04 -13.89
N GLN A 8 3.47 33.40 -13.06
CA GLN A 8 3.13 32.60 -11.87
C GLN A 8 2.74 31.17 -12.24
N LYS A 9 1.90 30.98 -13.26
CA LYS A 9 1.52 29.64 -13.73
C LYS A 9 2.70 28.85 -14.28
N GLN A 10 3.63 29.49 -14.99
CA GLN A 10 4.84 28.82 -15.49
C GLN A 10 5.70 28.33 -14.31
N CYS A 11 6.00 29.20 -13.35
CA CYS A 11 6.78 28.83 -12.17
C CYS A 11 6.10 27.76 -11.31
N GLU A 12 4.78 27.82 -11.18
CA GLU A 12 3.98 26.79 -10.48
C GLU A 12 4.14 25.42 -11.15
N ILE A 13 3.94 25.34 -12.47
CA ILE A 13 4.09 24.09 -13.23
C ILE A 13 5.53 23.56 -13.14
N GLU A 14 6.53 24.42 -13.22
CA GLU A 14 7.95 24.04 -13.08
C GLU A 14 8.22 23.43 -11.70
N TRP A 15 7.75 24.08 -10.64
CA TRP A 15 7.94 23.62 -9.27
C TRP A 15 7.20 22.31 -8.99
N GLU A 16 5.94 22.19 -9.44
CA GLU A 16 5.14 20.98 -9.29
C GLU A 16 5.77 19.80 -10.04
N THR A 17 6.24 20.03 -11.28
CA THR A 17 6.88 18.99 -12.10
C THR A 17 8.17 18.50 -11.46
N ARG A 18 9.02 19.43 -10.99
CA ARG A 18 10.25 19.08 -10.28
C ARG A 18 9.97 18.30 -9.01
N THR A 19 8.98 18.74 -8.24
CA THR A 19 8.57 18.08 -6.99
C THR A 19 8.04 16.68 -7.26
N ALA A 20 7.17 16.51 -8.26
CA ALA A 20 6.63 15.21 -8.66
C ALA A 20 7.72 14.23 -9.09
N TYR A 21 8.69 14.69 -9.89
CA TYR A 21 9.85 13.91 -10.30
C TYR A 21 10.70 13.45 -9.11
N LEU A 22 11.08 14.37 -8.22
CA LEU A 22 11.87 14.05 -7.03
C LEU A 22 11.13 13.10 -6.09
N ASN A 23 9.82 13.27 -5.94
CA ASN A 23 8.99 12.36 -5.14
C ASN A 23 8.92 10.95 -5.74
N ALA A 24 8.81 10.82 -7.07
CA ALA A 24 8.84 9.53 -7.73
C ALA A 24 10.21 8.83 -7.55
N GLN A 25 11.30 9.58 -7.71
CA GLN A 25 12.66 9.07 -7.47
C GLN A 25 12.88 8.63 -6.01
N ALA A 26 12.47 9.47 -5.05
CA ALA A 26 12.53 9.14 -3.63
C ALA A 26 11.63 7.94 -3.28
N GLY A 27 10.46 7.83 -3.95
CA GLY A 27 9.53 6.70 -3.82
C GLY A 27 10.19 5.36 -4.15
N TYR A 28 11.00 5.30 -5.21
CA TYR A 28 11.75 4.09 -5.57
C TYR A 28 12.71 3.66 -4.45
N SER A 29 13.54 4.59 -3.96
CA SER A 29 14.47 4.33 -2.85
C SER A 29 13.72 3.93 -1.57
N ARG A 30 12.54 4.51 -1.33
CA ARG A 30 11.70 4.19 -0.17
C ARG A 30 11.12 2.78 -0.25
N ILE A 31 10.73 2.31 -1.43
CA ILE A 31 10.31 0.91 -1.64
C ILE A 31 11.47 -0.04 -1.32
N ALA A 32 12.66 0.23 -1.86
CA ALA A 32 13.85 -0.60 -1.62
C ALA A 32 14.22 -0.64 -0.13
N SER A 33 14.24 0.52 0.54
CA SER A 33 14.50 0.60 1.98
C SER A 33 13.44 -0.14 2.81
N THR A 34 12.16 0.00 2.46
CA THR A 34 11.07 -0.71 3.16
C THR A 34 11.18 -2.21 2.97
N ALA A 35 11.57 -2.69 1.78
CA ALA A 35 11.79 -4.10 1.52
C ALA A 35 12.96 -4.66 2.34
N CYS A 36 14.06 -3.91 2.44
CA CYS A 36 15.20 -4.27 3.27
C CYS A 36 14.83 -4.33 4.78
N ASP A 37 14.05 -3.37 5.27
CA ASP A 37 13.58 -3.37 6.68
C ASP A 37 12.67 -4.59 6.96
N VAL A 38 11.79 -4.94 6.03
CA VAL A 38 10.98 -6.17 6.14
C VAL A 38 11.88 -7.40 6.25
N GLU A 39 12.89 -7.53 5.39
CA GLU A 39 13.81 -8.67 5.42
C GLU A 39 14.61 -8.72 6.73
N ALA A 40 15.12 -7.58 7.20
CA ALA A 40 15.84 -7.47 8.45
C ALA A 40 14.97 -7.92 9.65
N ARG A 41 13.70 -7.55 9.65
CA ARG A 41 12.75 -7.92 10.71
C ARG A 41 12.33 -9.37 10.66
N VAL A 42 12.22 -9.97 9.47
CA VAL A 42 12.05 -11.41 9.32
C VAL A 42 13.23 -12.14 9.98
N LYS A 43 14.46 -11.73 9.67
CA LYS A 43 15.67 -12.30 10.28
C LYS A 43 15.69 -12.13 11.80
N ALA A 44 15.31 -10.96 12.31
CA ALA A 44 15.20 -10.70 13.74
C ALA A 44 14.16 -11.60 14.42
N ARG A 45 12.97 -11.76 13.82
CA ARG A 45 11.92 -12.66 14.30
C ARG A 45 12.41 -14.10 14.34
N ASP A 46 13.14 -14.55 13.33
CA ASP A 46 13.67 -15.92 13.30
C ASP A 46 14.72 -16.16 14.39
N GLY A 47 15.55 -15.15 14.69
CA GLY A 47 16.44 -15.17 15.84
C GLY A 47 15.68 -15.33 17.17
N GLN A 48 14.64 -14.51 17.39
CA GLN A 48 13.81 -14.58 18.60
C GLN A 48 13.07 -15.91 18.71
N GLN A 49 12.58 -16.46 17.60
CA GLN A 49 11.90 -17.74 17.56
C GLN A 49 12.85 -18.90 17.95
N ARG A 50 14.11 -18.85 17.51
CA ARG A 50 15.14 -19.82 17.94
C ARG A 50 15.48 -19.65 19.42
N GLY A 51 15.68 -18.41 19.88
CA GLY A 51 15.93 -18.11 21.29
C GLY A 51 14.80 -18.60 22.20
N TYR A 52 13.54 -18.45 21.78
CA TYR A 52 12.38 -18.95 22.51
C TYR A 52 12.36 -20.47 22.61
N LYS A 53 12.65 -21.18 21.50
CA LYS A 53 12.75 -22.66 21.49
C LYS A 53 13.84 -23.19 22.42
N LEU A 54 14.93 -22.43 22.57
CA LEU A 54 16.06 -22.76 23.44
C LEU A 54 15.88 -22.27 24.88
N GLY A 55 14.78 -21.59 25.20
CA GLY A 55 14.53 -20.99 26.52
C GLY A 55 15.35 -19.71 26.82
N ALA A 56 16.15 -19.22 25.86
CA ALA A 56 16.98 -18.02 26.00
C ALA A 56 16.23 -16.70 25.75
N ALA A 57 15.05 -16.76 25.13
CA ALA A 57 14.18 -15.61 24.90
C ALA A 57 12.77 -15.87 25.42
N THR A 58 12.06 -14.82 25.83
CA THR A 58 10.71 -14.93 26.39
C THR A 58 9.64 -14.85 25.30
N ILE A 59 8.44 -15.35 25.59
CA ILE A 59 7.30 -15.29 24.65
C ILE A 59 6.94 -13.85 24.25
N VAL A 60 7.17 -12.88 25.15
CA VAL A 60 6.88 -11.46 24.94
C VAL A 60 7.78 -10.87 23.85
N THR A 61 9.08 -11.20 23.82
CA THR A 61 9.99 -10.70 22.77
C THR A 61 9.66 -11.29 21.40
N LEU A 62 9.24 -12.57 21.37
CA LEU A 62 8.74 -13.20 20.16
C LEU A 62 7.46 -12.53 19.66
N LEU A 63 6.50 -12.25 20.55
CA LEU A 63 5.26 -11.56 20.20
C LEU A 63 5.50 -10.14 19.69
N GLU A 64 6.39 -9.37 20.33
CA GLU A 64 6.72 -8.02 19.86
C GLU A 64 7.39 -8.07 18.47
N SER A 65 8.28 -9.04 18.22
CA SER A 65 8.89 -9.22 16.89
C SER A 65 7.86 -9.55 15.79
N LYS A 66 6.83 -10.35 16.12
CA LYS A 66 5.73 -10.67 15.20
C LYS A 66 4.83 -9.47 14.97
N LYS A 67 4.52 -8.72 16.03
CA LYS A 67 3.74 -7.47 15.96
C LYS A 67 4.45 -6.44 15.08
N ASP A 68 5.77 -6.31 15.23
CA ASP A 68 6.56 -5.39 14.42
C ASP A 68 6.55 -5.75 12.94
N LEU A 69 6.62 -7.03 12.59
CA LEU A 69 6.51 -7.48 11.20
C LEU A 69 5.16 -7.09 10.57
N LEU A 70 4.07 -7.12 11.33
CA LEU A 70 2.73 -6.74 10.86
C LEU A 70 2.57 -5.23 10.63
N LYS A 71 3.38 -4.39 11.28
CA LYS A 71 3.33 -2.92 11.09
C LYS A 71 3.91 -2.50 9.73
N PHE A 72 4.58 -3.40 8.99
CA PHE A 72 5.21 -3.07 7.71
C PHE A 72 4.19 -2.85 6.60
N ARG A 73 4.17 -1.63 6.09
CA ARG A 73 3.25 -1.20 5.04
C ARG A 73 3.99 -1.03 3.71
N LEU A 74 4.59 -2.11 3.21
CA LEU A 74 5.22 -2.13 1.87
C LEU A 74 4.22 -1.71 0.78
N ALA A 75 2.94 -2.07 0.95
CA ALA A 75 1.85 -1.62 0.08
C ALA A 75 1.72 -0.09 0.02
N HIS A 76 1.88 0.62 1.14
CA HIS A 76 1.80 2.08 1.17
C HIS A 76 2.98 2.75 0.46
N ALA A 77 4.21 2.24 0.66
CA ALA A 77 5.38 2.75 -0.05
C ALA A 77 5.24 2.59 -1.58
N ARG A 78 4.65 1.48 -2.03
CA ARG A 78 4.34 1.24 -3.45
C ARG A 78 3.25 2.18 -3.97
N TYR A 79 2.17 2.35 -3.20
CA TYR A 79 1.08 3.27 -3.56
C TYR A 79 1.59 4.71 -3.71
N ASP A 80 2.38 5.20 -2.76
CA ASP A 80 2.90 6.56 -2.80
C ASP A 80 3.80 6.81 -4.02
N CYS A 81 4.62 5.82 -4.40
CA CYS A 81 5.42 5.88 -5.62
C CYS A 81 4.55 5.98 -6.88
N ILE A 82 3.53 5.13 -7.01
CA ILE A 82 2.60 5.16 -8.15
C ILE A 82 1.87 6.51 -8.20
N ARG A 83 1.44 7.04 -7.05
CA ARG A 83 0.77 8.35 -6.98
C ARG A 83 1.67 9.47 -7.51
N SER A 84 2.95 9.47 -7.15
CA SER A 84 3.92 10.45 -7.66
C SER A 84 4.20 10.29 -9.16
N LEU A 85 4.23 9.05 -9.67
CA LEU A 85 4.38 8.78 -11.10
C LEU A 85 3.16 9.25 -11.92
N VAL A 86 1.95 9.01 -11.41
CA VAL A 86 0.70 9.49 -12.05
C VAL A 86 0.68 11.01 -12.06
N ALA A 87 1.00 11.66 -10.93
CA ALA A 87 1.07 13.12 -10.86
C ALA A 87 2.04 13.70 -11.91
N LEU A 88 3.22 13.09 -12.06
CA LEU A 88 4.20 13.49 -13.07
C LEU A 88 3.64 13.35 -14.50
N ARG A 89 2.96 12.25 -14.82
CA ARG A 89 2.35 12.04 -16.15
C ARG A 89 1.21 13.00 -16.45
N VAL A 90 0.43 13.39 -15.44
CA VAL A 90 -0.63 14.40 -15.58
C VAL A 90 -0.02 15.77 -15.91
N LEU A 91 1.04 16.18 -15.20
CA LEU A 91 1.71 17.47 -15.43
C LEU A 91 2.36 17.56 -16.81
N VAL A 92 2.93 16.45 -17.30
CA VAL A 92 3.51 16.36 -18.65
C VAL A 92 2.43 16.25 -19.74
N GLY A 93 1.19 15.94 -19.37
CA GLY A 93 0.06 15.78 -20.30
C GLY A 93 0.08 14.48 -21.11
N THR A 94 0.87 13.48 -20.70
CA THR A 94 1.06 12.21 -21.42
C THR A 94 0.29 11.05 -20.80
N LEU A 95 -0.57 11.29 -19.80
CA LEU A 95 -1.34 10.23 -19.15
C LEU A 95 -2.35 9.60 -20.13
N THR A 96 -2.06 8.38 -20.59
CA THR A 96 -2.96 7.62 -21.44
C THR A 96 -3.73 6.56 -20.65
N ARG A 97 -4.81 6.02 -21.23
CA ARG A 97 -5.55 4.90 -20.62
C ARG A 97 -4.70 3.62 -20.51
N THR A 98 -3.74 3.43 -21.42
CA THR A 98 -2.80 2.30 -21.42
C THR A 98 -1.92 2.30 -20.16
N ASP A 99 -1.47 3.50 -19.75
CA ASP A 99 -0.66 3.71 -18.56
C ASP A 99 -1.38 3.30 -17.27
N LEU A 100 -2.69 3.59 -17.18
CA LEU A 100 -3.51 3.20 -16.04
C LEU A 100 -3.66 1.68 -15.93
N GLY A 101 -3.73 0.98 -17.07
CA GLY A 101 -3.75 -0.48 -17.12
C GLY A 101 -2.44 -1.09 -16.61
N GLU A 102 -1.31 -0.50 -16.98
CA GLU A 102 0.02 -0.93 -16.51
C GLU A 102 0.16 -0.75 -15.00
N PHE A 103 -0.19 0.43 -14.47
CA PHE A 103 -0.17 0.70 -13.02
C PHE A 103 -1.09 -0.23 -12.23
N ASN A 104 -2.29 -0.50 -12.76
CA ASN A 104 -3.22 -1.45 -12.15
C ASN A 104 -2.62 -2.87 -12.11
N SER A 105 -1.89 -3.27 -13.15
CA SER A 105 -1.22 -4.58 -13.19
C SER A 105 -0.14 -4.71 -12.09
N TRP A 106 0.59 -3.63 -11.79
CA TRP A 106 1.60 -3.62 -10.73
C TRP A 106 0.98 -3.78 -9.34
N MET A 107 -0.20 -3.20 -9.11
CA MET A 107 -0.96 -3.36 -7.87
C MET A 107 -1.58 -4.75 -7.76
N ALA A 108 -2.22 -5.23 -8.84
CA ALA A 108 -2.86 -6.54 -8.88
C ALA A 108 -1.86 -7.67 -8.64
N ARG A 109 -0.65 -7.60 -9.22
CA ARG A 109 0.39 -8.64 -9.03
C ARG A 109 0.90 -8.74 -7.58
N SER A 110 0.73 -7.68 -6.80
CA SER A 110 1.09 -7.68 -5.37
C SER A 110 0.00 -8.26 -4.47
N CYS A 111 -1.24 -8.30 -4.95
CA CYS A 111 -2.32 -9.04 -4.34
C CYS A 111 -2.31 -10.45 -4.94
N GLY A 112 -1.74 -11.43 -4.24
CA GLY A 112 -1.67 -12.81 -4.71
C GLY A 112 -3.03 -13.53 -4.89
N LEU A 113 -4.15 -12.79 -4.93
CA LEU A 113 -5.44 -13.33 -5.32
C LEU A 113 -5.73 -12.95 -6.78
N SER A 114 -5.89 -13.98 -7.61
CA SER A 114 -6.48 -13.85 -8.93
C SER A 114 -7.76 -13.01 -8.85
N ILE A 115 -7.90 -12.08 -9.79
CA ILE A 115 -9.02 -11.15 -9.93
C ILE A 115 -10.39 -11.87 -9.98
N GLY A 116 -10.42 -13.19 -10.23
CA GLY A 116 -11.64 -14.00 -10.22
C GLY A 116 -12.24 -14.27 -8.83
N THR A 117 -11.46 -14.23 -7.76
CA THR A 117 -11.97 -14.59 -6.41
C THR A 117 -12.40 -13.39 -5.56
N CYS A 118 -11.75 -12.22 -5.67
CA CYS A 118 -12.11 -11.06 -4.84
C CYS A 118 -13.51 -10.48 -5.17
N GLN A 119 -13.97 -10.63 -6.41
CA GLN A 119 -15.28 -10.10 -6.82
C GLN A 119 -16.46 -10.85 -6.17
N THR A 120 -16.25 -12.13 -5.81
CA THR A 120 -17.25 -12.91 -5.06
C THR A 120 -17.23 -12.57 -3.57
N TRP A 121 -16.05 -12.32 -2.99
CA TRP A 121 -15.91 -11.97 -1.57
C TRP A 121 -16.37 -10.53 -1.23
N MET A 122 -16.34 -9.59 -2.19
CA MET A 122 -16.90 -8.25 -2.01
C MET A 122 -18.44 -8.24 -1.96
N SER A 123 -19.13 -9.21 -2.58
CA SER A 123 -20.59 -9.35 -2.48
C SER A 123 -21.08 -9.92 -1.14
N HIS A 124 -20.16 -10.45 -0.31
CA HIS A 124 -20.47 -11.05 1.00
C HIS A 124 -20.15 -10.12 2.19
N GLN A 125 -19.64 -8.90 1.96
CA GLN A 125 -19.20 -7.97 3.01
C GLN A 125 -20.15 -6.78 3.26
N ASP A 126 -21.45 -6.94 2.98
CA ASP A 126 -22.50 -6.02 3.45
C ASP A 126 -23.27 -6.65 4.65
N PRO A 127 -22.89 -6.36 5.91
CA PRO A 127 -23.61 -6.90 7.07
C PRO A 127 -24.94 -6.19 7.38
N VAL A 128 -25.38 -5.19 6.60
CA VAL A 128 -26.50 -4.30 6.98
C VAL A 128 -27.85 -4.65 6.33
N ARG A 129 -27.93 -5.59 5.37
CA ARG A 129 -29.21 -5.97 4.72
C ARG A 129 -29.79 -7.32 5.11
N ALA A 130 -29.02 -8.19 5.78
CA ALA A 130 -29.48 -9.52 6.18
C ALA A 130 -29.99 -9.54 7.62
N GLN A 131 -31.09 -8.84 7.89
CA GLN A 131 -31.84 -9.05 9.13
C GLN A 131 -33.24 -9.55 8.79
N PRO A 132 -33.44 -10.86 8.59
CA PRO A 132 -34.77 -11.43 8.72
C PRO A 132 -35.17 -11.37 10.19
N SER A 133 -36.11 -10.48 10.46
CA SER A 133 -36.85 -10.34 11.70
C SER A 133 -37.34 -11.68 12.25
N LYS A 134 -37.13 -11.87 13.56
CA LYS A 134 -37.76 -12.80 14.51
C LYS A 134 -38.84 -13.75 13.97
N ARG A 135 -38.74 -15.02 14.33
CA ARG A 135 -39.87 -15.78 14.92
C ARG A 135 -39.36 -16.81 15.91
N HIS A 136 -39.77 -16.64 17.17
CA HIS A 136 -39.81 -17.67 18.21
C HIS A 136 -40.51 -18.93 17.68
N VAL A 137 -40.05 -20.13 18.08
CA VAL A 137 -40.89 -21.24 18.60
C VAL A 137 -39.97 -22.23 19.36
N ASN A 138 -40.32 -22.53 20.62
CA ASN A 138 -39.82 -23.62 21.47
C ASN A 138 -39.92 -25.00 20.79
N ALA A 139 -39.07 -25.98 21.17
CA ALA A 139 -39.52 -27.26 21.74
C ALA A 139 -38.38 -28.29 21.84
N TYR A 140 -38.40 -29.00 22.97
CA TYR A 140 -37.65 -30.20 23.40
C TYR A 140 -36.21 -30.02 23.87
#